data_AF-A0A7J3KT94-F1
#
_entry.id   AF-A0A7J3KT94-F1
#
_cell.length_a   1.000
_cell.length_b   1.000
_cell.length_c   1.000
_cell.angle_alpha   90.00
_cell.angle_beta   90.00
_cell.angle_gamma   90.00
#
_symmetry.space_group_name_H-M   'P 1'
#
loop_
_entity.id
_entity.type
_entity.pdbx_description
1 polymer ?
#
loop_
_entity_poly.entity_id
_entity_poly.type
_entity_poly.pdbx_seq_one_letter_code
_entity_poly.pdbx_strand_id
1 'polypeptide(L)' 'EEIPIEYRSPREVLEIGCLRIAPEGVEVLNPAFDVTPGELITGIITERGIVTPPYEENIPSILGL' A
#
# COMPACT_ATOMS: atom_id res chain seq x y z
N GLU A 1 5.72 7.29 14.01
CA GLU A 1 6.58 7.05 12.82
C GLU A 1 5.69 6.98 11.59
N GLU A 2 6.18 7.47 10.46
CA GLU A 2 5.50 7.36 9.17
C GLU A 2 5.71 5.96 8.57
N ILE A 3 4.80 5.52 7.70
CA ILE A 3 4.92 4.22 7.01
C ILE A 3 5.97 4.37 5.90
N PRO A 4 7.12 3.66 5.95
CA PRO A 4 8.13 3.77 4.90
C PRO A 4 7.64 3.16 3.58
N ILE A 5 7.92 3.83 2.46
CA ILE A 5 7.57 3.34 1.12
C ILE A 5 8.77 2.60 0.52
N GLU A 6 8.59 1.32 0.19
CA GLU A 6 9.58 0.52 -0.53
C GLU A 6 9.68 0.99 -1.99
N TYR A 7 10.90 1.29 -2.44
CA TYR A 7 11.21 1.52 -3.86
C TYR A 7 11.87 0.29 -4.44
N ARG A 8 11.20 -0.36 -5.39
CA ARG A 8 11.65 -1.61 -5.99
C ARG A 8 12.47 -1.38 -7.25
N SER A 9 13.01 -2.47 -7.79
CA SER A 9 13.85 -2.41 -8.98
C SER A 9 13.11 -1.75 -10.14
N PRO A 10 13.72 -0.77 -10.83
CA PRO A 10 13.22 -0.20 -12.09
C PRO A 10 12.86 -1.26 -13.15
N ARG A 11 13.49 -2.43 -13.08
CA ARG A 11 13.29 -3.53 -14.02
C ARG A 11 11.83 -4.00 -14.09
N GLU A 12 11.09 -3.97 -12.97
CA GLU A 12 9.68 -4.39 -12.93
C GLU A 12 8.75 -3.48 -13.76
N VAL A 13 9.18 -2.24 -14.03
CA VAL A 13 8.46 -1.29 -14.90
C VAL A 13 9.01 -1.32 -16.33
N LEU A 14 10.32 -1.52 -16.50
CA LEU A 14 10.99 -1.53 -17.80
C LEU A 14 10.79 -2.83 -18.59
N GLU A 15 10.53 -3.94 -17.90
CA GLU A 15 10.45 -5.29 -18.46
C GLU A 15 9.25 -6.08 -17.89
N ILE A 16 8.65 -6.95 -18.72
CA ILE A 16 7.72 -7.99 -18.28
C ILE A 16 8.39 -9.35 -18.51
N GLY A 17 8.67 -10.07 -17.43
CA GLY A 17 9.49 -11.28 -17.48
C GLY A 17 10.92 -10.97 -17.95
N CYS A 18 11.29 -11.41 -19.15
CA CYS A 18 12.58 -11.12 -19.77
C CYS A 18 12.48 -10.21 -21.00
N LEU A 19 11.30 -9.64 -21.28
CA LEU A 19 11.05 -8.81 -22.44
C LEU A 19 11.00 -7.33 -22.04
N ARG A 20 11.81 -6.50 -22.69
CA ARG A 20 11.79 -5.05 -22.51
C ARG A 20 10.56 -4.43 -23.16
N ILE A 21 9.84 -3.59 -22.41
CA ILE A 21 8.59 -2.93 -22.86
C ILE A 21 8.69 -1.41 -22.90
N ALA A 22 9.75 -0.83 -22.31
CA ALA A 22 10.02 0.60 -22.34
C ALA A 22 11.33 0.90 -23.09
N PRO A 23 11.50 2.10 -23.67
CA PRO A 23 12.73 2.47 -24.38
C PRO A 23 14.00 2.28 -23.54
N GLU A 24 15.13 2.14 -24.23
CA GLU A 24 16.42 2.02 -23.55
C GLU A 24 16.82 3.34 -22.90
N GLY A 25 17.38 3.26 -21.68
CA GLY A 25 17.90 4.43 -20.95
C GLY A 25 16.85 5.31 -20.23
N VAL A 26 15.56 5.01 -20.30
CA VAL A 26 14.55 5.79 -19.57
C VAL A 26 14.58 5.48 -18.07
N GLU A 27 14.48 6.52 -17.26
CA GLU A 27 14.33 6.41 -15.81
C GLU A 27 12.86 6.22 -15.43
N VAL A 28 12.61 5.55 -14.30
CA VAL A 28 11.27 5.24 -13.82
C VAL A 28 11.20 5.37 -12.30
N LEU A 29 9.99 5.67 -11.81
CA LEU A 29 9.65 5.53 -10.40
C LEU A 29 8.95 4.18 -10.20
N ASN A 30 9.35 3.44 -9.17
CA ASN A 30 8.70 2.17 -8.81
C ASN A 30 8.45 2.07 -7.29
N PRO A 31 7.58 2.93 -6.72
CA PRO A 31 7.11 2.73 -5.36
C PRO A 31 6.19 1.50 -5.31
N ALA A 32 6.45 0.58 -4.38
CA ALA A 32 5.65 -0.64 -4.25
C ALA A 32 4.33 -0.43 -3.49
N PHE A 33 4.23 0.64 -2.72
CA PHE A 33 3.09 0.96 -1.88
C PHE A 33 2.74 2.45 -1.94
N ASP A 34 1.49 2.75 -1.60
CA ASP A 34 1.00 4.08 -1.25
C ASP A 34 0.20 4.01 0.06
N VAL A 35 -0.22 5.17 0.58
CA VAL A 35 -1.03 5.26 1.79
C VAL A 35 -2.41 5.78 1.43
N THR A 36 -3.45 5.04 1.79
CA THR A 36 -4.85 5.48 1.68
C THR A 36 -5.28 6.14 3.00
N PRO A 37 -5.66 7.44 3.00
CA PRO A 37 -6.22 8.10 4.17
C PRO A 37 -7.46 7.38 4.73
N GLY A 38 -7.60 7.37 6.06
CA GLY A 38 -8.66 6.63 6.74
C GLY A 38 -10.07 7.08 6.36
N GLU A 39 -10.27 8.37 6.04
CA GLU A 39 -11.55 8.91 5.61
C GLU A 39 -12.03 8.36 4.26
N LEU A 40 -11.15 7.75 3.46
CA LEU A 40 -11.50 7.12 2.19
C LEU A 40 -11.90 5.63 2.34
N ILE A 41 -11.79 5.06 3.55
CA ILE A 41 -12.03 3.64 3.81
C ILE A 41 -13.39 3.47 4.51
N THR A 42 -14.31 2.71 3.93
CA THR A 42 -15.63 2.41 4.52
C THR A 42 -15.53 1.45 5.72
N GLY A 43 -14.64 0.47 5.65
CA GLY A 43 -14.39 -0.46 6.75
C GLY A 43 -13.18 -1.35 6.52
N ILE A 44 -12.63 -1.89 7.60
CA ILE A 44 -11.50 -2.82 7.60
C ILE A 44 -12.01 -4.19 8.05
N ILE A 45 -11.88 -5.21 7.20
CA ILE A 45 -12.32 -6.57 7.51
C ILE A 45 -11.18 -7.32 8.19
N THR A 46 -11.48 -7.92 9.35
CA THR A 46 -10.52 -8.68 10.16
C THR A 46 -11.12 -10.02 10.59
N GLU A 47 -10.33 -10.90 11.20
CA GLU A 47 -10.81 -12.14 11.81
C GLU A 47 -11.75 -11.92 13.00
N ARG A 48 -11.78 -10.70 13.55
CA ARG A 48 -12.61 -10.31 14.70
C ARG A 48 -13.90 -9.58 14.28
N GLY A 49 -14.13 -9.41 12.97
CA GLY A 49 -15.28 -8.69 12.41
C GLY A 49 -14.88 -7.49 11.55
N ILE A 50 -15.86 -6.63 11.25
CA ILE A 50 -15.67 -5.42 10.43
C ILE A 50 -15.49 -4.22 11.36
N VAL A 51 -14.39 -3.49 11.20
CA VAL A 51 -14.12 -2.22 11.89
C VAL A 51 -14.56 -1.07 10.98
N THR A 52 -15.36 -0.14 11.51
CA THR A 52 -15.79 1.08 10.82
C THR A 52 -15.26 2.33 11.54
N PRO A 53 -15.30 3.53 10.94
CA PRO A 53 -14.95 4.76 11.64
C PRO A 53 -15.78 4.97 12.93
N PRO A 54 -15.25 5.66 13.96
CA PRO A 54 -13.91 6.23 14.04
C PRO A 54 -12.82 5.17 14.33
N TYR A 55 -11.79 5.12 13.47
CA TYR A 55 -10.77 4.06 13.54
C TYR A 55 -9.84 4.20 14.75
N GLU A 56 -9.59 5.41 15.24
CA GLU A 56 -8.76 5.65 16.43
C GLU A 56 -9.36 5.06 17.71
N GLU A 57 -10.69 4.90 17.76
CA GLU A 57 -11.40 4.30 18.90
C GLU A 57 -11.68 2.81 18.67
N ASN A 58 -12.15 2.47 17.47
CA ASN A 58 -12.63 1.11 17.20
C ASN A 58 -11.49 0.10 16.98
N ILE A 59 -10.31 0.53 16.49
CA ILE A 59 -9.15 -0.35 16.34
C ILE A 59 -8.58 -0.78 17.71
N PRO A 60 -8.30 0.11 18.68
CA PRO A 60 -7.90 -0.32 20.03
C PRO A 60 -8.95 -1.23 20.70
N SER A 61 -10.23 -0.86 20.60
CA SER A 61 -11.35 -1.63 21.19
C SER A 61 -11.37 -3.08 20.72
N ILE A 62 -11.25 -3.35 19.41
CA ILE A 62 -11.25 -4.71 18.88
C ILE A 62 -9.94 -5.46 19.18
N LEU A 63 -8.84 -4.75 19.39
CA LEU A 63 -7.57 -5.33 19.83
C LEU A 63 -7.52 -5.62 21.34
N GLY A 64 -8.45 -5.04 22.13
CA GLY A 64 -8.47 -5.12 23.59
C GLY A 64 -7.44 -4.20 24.26
N LEU A 65 -7.06 -3.13 23.57
CA LEU A 65 -6.12 -2.09 24.02
C LEU A 65 -6.84 -0.91 24.66
#